data_AF-A0A1J5CKH0-F1
#
_entry.id   AF-A0A1J5CKH0-F1
#
_cell.length_a   1.000
_cell.length_b   1.000
_cell.length_c   1.000
_cell.angle_alpha   90.00
_cell.angle_beta   90.00
_cell.angle_gamma   90.00
#
_symmetry.space_group_name_H-M   'P 1'
#
loop_
_entity.id
_entity.type
_entity.pdbx_description
1 polymer ?
#
loop_
_entity_poly.entity_id
_entity_poly.type
_entity_poly.pdbx_seq_one_letter_code
_entity_poly.pdbx_strand_id
1 'polypeptide(L)'
;MIRSKFRFGSQELAFQQALDSNFRLGGILVAGIIAAGILGLLDFVSPYTEDWLPVWTEQGNLLVSAIEKYRTTKGVYPVELHPEMIPKNIPGYRTIRYFTTLDKNGHEFFKITIRIHFREALIYDSRQDPAKYENWGTQKLHAGWVYTRD
;
A
#
# COMPACT_ATOMS: atom_id res chain seq x y z
N MET A 1 -38.45 -59.49 -26.17
CA MET A 1 -37.68 -58.32 -26.67
C MET A 1 -37.94 -57.15 -25.73
N ILE A 2 -37.17 -57.00 -24.64
CA ILE A 2 -37.31 -55.89 -23.68
C ILE A 2 -35.93 -55.26 -23.50
N ARG A 3 -35.64 -54.24 -24.31
CA ARG A 3 -34.46 -53.39 -24.16
C ARG A 3 -34.83 -51.97 -24.60
N SER A 4 -35.46 -51.18 -23.73
CA SER A 4 -35.53 -49.73 -23.96
C SER A 4 -35.76 -48.85 -22.73
N LYS A 5 -35.92 -49.38 -21.51
CA LYS A 5 -36.19 -48.53 -20.33
C LYS A 5 -34.95 -48.11 -19.51
N PHE A 6 -33.77 -48.68 -19.75
CA PHE A 6 -32.57 -48.37 -18.96
C PHE A 6 -31.76 -47.15 -19.44
N ARG A 7 -32.02 -46.62 -20.64
CA ARG A 7 -31.26 -45.48 -21.19
C ARG A 7 -31.79 -44.10 -20.79
N PHE A 8 -33.07 -44.01 -20.39
CA PHE A 8 -33.70 -42.74 -20.00
C PHE A 8 -33.29 -42.31 -18.58
N GLY A 9 -33.28 -43.24 -17.61
CA GLY A 9 -32.88 -42.92 -16.23
C GLY A 9 -31.42 -42.48 -16.08
N SER A 10 -30.49 -42.98 -16.91
CA SER A 10 -29.08 -42.56 -16.87
C SER A 10 -28.85 -41.17 -17.47
N GLN A 11 -29.65 -40.76 -18.47
CA GLN A 11 -29.58 -39.40 -19.02
C GLN A 11 -30.21 -38.39 -18.08
N GLU A 12 -31.30 -38.76 -17.40
CA GLU A 12 -31.98 -37.91 -16.42
C GLU A 12 -31.12 -37.71 -15.15
N LEU A 13 -30.45 -38.77 -14.67
CA LEU A 13 -29.46 -38.67 -13.58
C LEU A 13 -28.23 -37.83 -13.97
N ALA A 14 -27.70 -38.01 -15.19
CA ALA A 14 -26.55 -37.22 -15.66
C ALA A 14 -26.92 -35.74 -15.84
N PHE A 15 -28.15 -35.45 -16.27
CA PHE A 15 -28.68 -34.09 -16.38
C PHE A 15 -28.86 -33.44 -15.01
N GLN A 16 -29.43 -34.16 -14.03
CA GLN A 16 -29.54 -33.67 -12.65
C GLN A 16 -28.17 -33.44 -12.00
N GLN A 17 -27.21 -34.35 -12.19
CA GLN A 17 -25.84 -34.18 -11.70
C GLN A 17 -25.12 -32.99 -12.37
N ALA A 18 -25.35 -32.76 -13.67
CA ALA A 18 -24.80 -31.61 -14.37
C ALA A 18 -25.43 -30.29 -13.89
N LEU A 19 -26.75 -30.26 -13.64
CA LEU A 19 -27.45 -29.14 -13.03
C LEU A 19 -26.91 -28.82 -11.63
N ASP A 20 -26.78 -29.83 -10.77
CA ASP A 20 -26.25 -29.66 -9.41
C ASP A 20 -24.78 -29.20 -9.42
N SER A 21 -23.96 -29.74 -10.32
CA SER A 21 -22.56 -29.34 -10.48
C SER A 21 -22.44 -27.89 -10.96
N ASN A 22 -23.24 -27.50 -11.97
CA ASN A 22 -23.25 -26.13 -12.49
C ASN A 22 -23.79 -25.13 -11.47
N PHE A 23 -24.81 -25.50 -10.69
CA PHE A 23 -25.34 -24.66 -9.61
C PHE A 23 -24.31 -24.47 -8.49
N ARG A 24 -23.58 -25.53 -8.12
CA ARG A 24 -22.47 -25.46 -7.16
C ARG A 24 -21.33 -24.60 -7.66
N LEU A 25 -20.92 -24.76 -8.92
CA LEU A 25 -19.87 -23.94 -9.54
C LEU A 25 -20.29 -22.47 -9.62
N GLY A 26 -21.54 -22.18 -10.01
CA GLY A 26 -22.10 -20.84 -9.98
C GLY A 26 -22.10 -20.23 -8.57
N GLY A 27 -22.49 -21.00 -7.57
CA GLY A 27 -22.46 -20.59 -6.16
C GLY A 27 -21.04 -20.28 -5.65
N ILE A 28 -20.05 -21.12 -6.00
CA ILE A 28 -18.64 -20.89 -5.65
C ILE A 28 -18.11 -19.62 -6.33
N LEU A 29 -18.47 -19.39 -7.59
CA LEU A 29 -18.01 -18.23 -8.34
C LEU A 29 -18.57 -16.92 -7.76
N VAL A 30 -19.87 -16.91 -7.43
CA VAL A 30 -20.52 -15.75 -6.78
C VAL A 30 -19.92 -15.50 -5.40
N ALA A 31 -19.73 -16.54 -4.59
CA ALA A 31 -19.09 -16.42 -3.29
C ALA A 31 -17.64 -15.87 -3.40
N GLY A 32 -16.89 -16.31 -4.41
CA GLY A 32 -15.56 -15.82 -4.72
C GLY A 32 -15.54 -14.33 -5.10
N ILE A 33 -16.48 -13.89 -5.94
CA ILE A 33 -16.62 -12.48 -6.33
C ILE A 33 -16.98 -11.61 -5.11
N ILE A 34 -17.92 -12.06 -4.28
CA ILE A 34 -18.30 -11.35 -3.05
C ILE A 34 -17.12 -11.27 -2.09
N ALA A 35 -16.41 -12.37 -1.86
CA ALA A 35 -15.23 -12.40 -1.00
C ALA A 35 -14.12 -11.46 -1.53
N ALA A 36 -13.85 -11.46 -2.83
CA ALA A 36 -12.89 -10.55 -3.45
C ALA A 36 -13.33 -9.08 -3.31
N GLY A 37 -14.63 -8.80 -3.46
CA GLY A 37 -15.20 -7.46 -3.25
C GLY A 37 -15.07 -6.98 -1.81
N ILE A 38 -15.33 -7.85 -0.82
CA ILE A 38 -15.18 -7.52 0.60
C ILE A 38 -13.70 -7.31 0.96
N LEU A 39 -12.80 -8.17 0.50
CA LEU A 39 -11.36 -8.01 0.72
C LEU A 39 -10.83 -6.71 0.06
N GLY A 40 -11.30 -6.40 -1.15
CA GLY A 40 -10.97 -5.15 -1.83
C GLY A 40 -11.51 -3.91 -1.10
N LEU A 41 -12.71 -4.00 -0.51
CA LEU A 41 -13.27 -2.94 0.34
C LEU A 41 -12.45 -2.75 1.62
N LEU A 42 -11.99 -3.83 2.26
CA LEU A 42 -11.15 -3.74 3.46
C LEU A 42 -9.78 -3.12 3.17
N ASP A 43 -9.19 -3.39 2.01
CA ASP A 43 -7.99 -2.69 1.53
C ASP A 43 -8.28 -1.22 1.15
N PHE A 44 -9.55 -0.80 1.03
CA PHE A 44 -9.94 0.58 0.72
C PHE A 44 -10.27 1.39 1.97
N VAL A 45 -10.87 0.76 2.99
CA VAL A 45 -11.19 1.36 4.28
C VAL A 45 -9.91 1.42 5.12
N SER A 46 -9.14 2.50 4.96
CA SER A 46 -7.95 2.75 5.79
C SER A 46 -8.40 2.91 7.25
N PRO A 47 -7.92 2.06 8.19
CA PRO A 47 -8.18 2.27 9.61
C PRO A 47 -7.45 3.50 10.15
N TYR A 48 -6.53 4.07 9.36
CA TYR A 48 -5.78 5.26 9.73
C TYR A 48 -6.35 6.50 9.03
N THR A 49 -6.83 7.42 9.83
CA THR A 49 -7.25 8.75 9.40
C THR A 49 -6.08 9.72 9.45
N GLU A 50 -6.30 10.92 8.92
CA GLU A 50 -5.33 12.01 8.98
C GLU A 50 -4.94 12.41 10.41
N ASP A 51 -5.75 12.06 11.42
CA ASP A 51 -5.44 12.30 12.84
C ASP A 51 -4.13 11.63 13.30
N TRP A 52 -3.65 10.64 12.54
CA TRP A 52 -2.37 9.97 12.77
C TRP A 52 -1.16 10.72 12.17
N LEU A 53 -1.39 11.82 11.45
CA LEU A 53 -0.34 12.62 10.81
C LEU A 53 0.77 13.04 11.80
N PRO A 54 0.46 13.53 13.02
CA PRO A 54 1.50 13.85 14.00
C PRO A 54 2.38 12.64 14.33
N VAL A 55 1.77 11.47 14.57
CA VAL A 55 2.48 10.22 14.90
C VAL A 55 3.38 9.78 13.75
N TRP A 56 2.88 9.81 12.52
CA TRP A 56 3.70 9.45 11.36
C TRP A 56 4.88 10.39 11.16
N THR A 57 4.66 11.70 11.30
CA THR A 57 5.75 12.68 11.17
C THR A 57 6.76 12.56 12.30
N GLU A 58 6.34 12.22 13.53
CA GLU A 58 7.26 11.97 14.64
C GLU A 58 8.16 10.76 14.35
N GLN A 59 7.58 9.64 13.93
CA GLN A 59 8.37 8.46 13.54
C GLN A 59 9.26 8.74 12.33
N GLY A 60 8.76 9.48 11.35
CA GLY A 60 9.53 9.94 10.20
C GLY A 60 10.72 10.81 10.62
N ASN A 61 10.53 11.70 11.59
CA ASN A 61 11.60 12.58 12.10
C ASN A 61 12.71 11.79 12.81
N LEU A 62 12.39 10.65 13.44
CA LEU A 62 13.42 9.74 13.97
C LEU A 62 14.29 9.16 12.84
N LEU A 63 13.67 8.77 11.73
CA LEU A 63 14.39 8.29 10.54
C LEU A 63 15.27 9.40 9.94
N VAL A 64 14.73 10.61 9.78
CA VAL A 64 15.48 11.78 9.31
C VAL A 64 16.69 12.06 10.22
N SER A 65 16.48 12.02 11.54
CA SER A 65 17.55 12.23 12.52
C SER A 65 18.65 11.16 12.41
N ALA A 66 18.29 9.91 12.16
CA ALA A 66 19.25 8.83 11.94
C ALA A 66 20.07 9.02 10.66
N ILE A 67 19.43 9.45 9.57
CA ILE A 67 20.09 9.76 8.29
C ILE A 67 21.06 10.93 8.44
N GLU A 68 20.63 12.02 9.09
CA GLU A 68 21.48 13.20 9.31
C GLU A 68 22.64 12.90 10.27
N LYS A 69 22.42 12.08 11.29
CA LYS A 69 23.50 11.57 12.16
C LYS A 69 24.50 10.74 11.36
N TYR A 70 24.03 9.88 10.45
CA TYR A 70 24.90 9.11 9.57
C TYR A 70 25.75 10.04 8.70
N ARG A 71 25.12 11.05 8.06
CA ARG A 71 25.83 12.06 7.26
C ARG A 71 26.87 12.82 8.06
N THR A 72 26.53 13.25 9.27
CA THR A 72 27.47 13.94 10.16
C THR A 72 28.68 13.07 10.52
N THR A 73 28.47 11.76 10.63
CA THR A 73 29.53 10.79 11.00
C THR A 73 30.37 10.35 9.81
N LYS A 74 29.79 10.23 8.62
CA LYS A 74 30.44 9.67 7.42
C LYS A 74 30.78 10.70 6.35
N GLY A 75 30.30 11.94 6.48
CA GLY A 75 30.46 13.02 5.51
C GLY A 75 29.51 12.95 4.31
N VAL A 76 28.77 11.85 4.14
CA VAL A 76 27.87 11.59 3.00
C VAL A 76 26.57 10.97 3.47
N TYR A 77 25.49 11.17 2.72
CA TYR A 77 24.24 10.44 2.98
C TYR A 77 24.42 8.93 2.74
N PRO A 78 23.67 8.08 3.46
CA PRO A 78 23.69 6.64 3.19
C PRO A 78 23.16 6.37 1.79
N VAL A 79 23.75 5.41 1.08
CA VAL A 79 23.28 4.98 -0.26
C VAL A 79 21.96 4.23 -0.14
N GLU A 80 21.82 3.40 0.90
CA GLU A 80 20.62 2.66 1.23
C GLU A 80 20.32 2.78 2.73
N LEU A 81 19.04 2.71 3.10
CA LEU A 81 18.65 2.73 4.51
C LEU A 81 18.95 1.38 5.16
N HIS A 82 19.80 1.38 6.18
CA HIS A 82 19.99 0.20 7.01
C HIS A 82 18.68 -0.12 7.75
N PRO A 83 18.27 -1.39 7.87
CA PRO A 83 17.01 -1.76 8.54
C PRO A 83 16.87 -1.23 9.97
N GLU A 84 18.00 -1.02 10.66
CA GLU A 84 18.04 -0.45 12.02
C GLU A 84 17.66 1.04 12.10
N MET A 85 17.79 1.78 10.99
CA MET A 85 17.39 3.19 10.93
C MET A 85 15.87 3.34 10.79
N ILE A 86 15.19 2.30 10.30
CA ILE A 86 13.77 2.32 10.01
C ILE A 86 12.99 2.18 11.32
N PRO A 87 12.11 3.13 11.67
CA PRO A 87 11.29 3.02 12.87
C PRO A 87 10.38 1.80 12.77
N LYS A 88 10.40 0.94 13.80
CA LYS A 88 9.66 -0.33 13.81
C LYS A 88 8.15 -0.16 13.95
N ASN A 89 7.71 1.04 14.37
CA ASN A 89 6.34 1.30 14.81
C ASN A 89 5.67 2.43 14.01
N ILE A 90 5.82 2.47 12.69
CA ILE A 90 5.05 3.41 11.87
C ILE A 90 3.66 2.80 11.66
N PRO A 91 2.57 3.34 12.23
CA PRO A 91 1.27 2.71 12.09
C PRO A 91 0.83 2.66 10.62
N GLY A 92 0.42 1.47 10.18
CA GLY A 92 -0.12 1.25 8.83
C GLY A 92 0.89 1.21 7.70
N TYR A 93 2.19 1.48 7.91
CA TYR A 93 3.13 1.57 6.80
C TYR A 93 3.21 0.28 5.96
N ARG A 94 3.22 0.44 4.64
CA ARG A 94 3.39 -0.63 3.65
C ARG A 94 4.82 -0.65 3.11
N THR A 95 5.40 0.51 2.83
CA THR A 95 6.73 0.61 2.22
C THR A 95 7.39 1.95 2.52
N ILE A 96 8.70 1.95 2.67
CA ILE A 96 9.52 3.16 2.74
C ILE A 96 10.45 3.17 1.54
N ARG A 97 10.43 4.25 0.78
CA ARG A 97 11.38 4.53 -0.29
C ARG A 97 12.27 5.66 0.13
N TYR A 98 13.54 5.52 -0.17
CA TYR A 98 14.57 6.50 0.11
C TYR A 98 15.41 6.69 -1.13
N PHE A 99 15.77 7.93 -1.41
CA PHE A 99 16.71 8.24 -2.46
C PHE A 99 17.54 9.46 -2.11
N THR A 100 18.77 9.46 -2.62
CA THR A 100 19.72 10.56 -2.54
C THR A 100 20.03 11.03 -3.96
N THR A 101 20.14 12.33 -4.16
CA THR A 101 20.59 12.89 -5.43
C THR A 101 21.13 14.32 -5.24
N LEU A 102 21.62 14.93 -6.32
CA LEU A 102 22.10 16.30 -6.32
C LEU A 102 20.99 17.24 -6.76
N ASP A 103 20.90 18.41 -6.13
CA ASP A 103 20.05 19.49 -6.60
C ASP A 103 20.65 20.18 -7.84
N LYS A 104 19.95 21.20 -8.36
CA LYS A 104 20.41 21.97 -9.53
C LYS A 104 21.73 22.72 -9.30
N ASN A 105 22.12 22.92 -8.04
CA ASN A 105 23.32 23.62 -7.62
C ASN A 105 24.46 22.65 -7.22
N GLY A 106 24.25 21.33 -7.35
CA GLY A 106 25.23 20.32 -6.95
C GLY A 106 25.24 19.98 -5.46
N HIS A 107 24.26 20.44 -4.68
CA HIS A 107 24.14 20.05 -3.28
C HIS A 107 23.42 18.71 -3.14
N GLU A 108 24.00 17.81 -2.33
CA GLU A 108 23.34 16.55 -1.97
C GLU A 108 22.08 16.80 -1.14
N PHE A 109 21.00 16.13 -1.53
CA PHE A 109 19.77 16.06 -0.75
C PHE A 109 19.21 14.64 -0.78
N PHE A 110 18.31 14.35 0.16
CA PHE A 110 17.57 13.09 0.16
C PHE A 110 16.08 13.33 0.24
N LYS A 111 15.31 12.31 -0.18
CA LYS A 111 13.87 12.29 0.02
C LYS A 111 13.42 10.92 0.51
N ILE A 112 12.46 10.96 1.41
CA ILE A 112 11.78 9.80 1.97
C ILE A 112 10.35 9.81 1.46
N THR A 113 9.84 8.64 1.09
CA THR A 113 8.42 8.44 0.78
C THR A 113 7.94 7.22 1.54
N ILE A 114 7.10 7.45 2.54
CA ILE A 114 6.48 6.41 3.35
C ILE A 114 5.08 6.21 2.79
N ARG A 115 4.81 5.03 2.23
CA ARG A 115 3.46 4.66 1.81
C ARG A 115 2.75 4.04 3.01
N ILE A 116 1.75 4.75 3.54
CA ILE A 116 0.92 4.28 4.64
C ILE A 116 -0.22 3.40 4.10
N HIS A 117 -0.82 3.78 2.98
CA HIS A 117 -1.93 3.03 2.41
C HIS A 117 -1.86 3.01 0.88
N PHE A 118 -2.75 2.28 0.20
CA PHE A 118 -2.72 2.21 -1.27
C PHE A 118 -2.90 3.60 -1.92
N ARG A 119 -3.48 4.57 -1.21
CA ARG A 119 -3.63 5.97 -1.64
C ARG A 119 -3.05 6.98 -0.65
N GLU A 120 -2.24 6.56 0.31
CA GLU A 120 -1.72 7.51 1.32
C GLU A 120 -0.20 7.47 1.35
N ALA A 121 0.40 8.64 1.17
CA ALA A 121 1.84 8.80 1.22
C ALA A 121 2.24 9.98 2.11
N LEU A 122 3.29 9.78 2.88
CA LEU A 122 4.00 10.80 3.62
C LEU A 122 5.37 11.01 2.97
N ILE A 123 5.69 12.25 2.62
CA ILE A 123 6.87 12.60 1.84
C ILE A 123 7.69 13.63 2.58
N TYR A 124 9.00 13.38 2.69
CA TYR A 124 9.97 14.34 3.21
C TYR A 124 11.00 14.63 2.13
N ASP A 125 11.28 15.91 1.88
CA ASP A 125 12.34 16.35 0.99
C ASP A 125 13.28 17.23 1.81
N SER A 126 14.54 16.84 1.95
CA SER A 126 15.47 17.51 2.87
C SER A 126 15.78 18.95 2.47
N ARG A 127 15.39 19.38 1.26
CA ARG A 127 15.46 20.77 0.82
C ARG A 127 14.39 21.67 1.42
N GLN A 128 13.33 21.09 1.99
CA GLN A 128 12.22 21.82 2.60
C GLN A 128 11.59 22.85 1.65
N ASP A 129 11.33 22.42 0.40
CA ASP A 129 10.68 23.24 -0.63
C ASP A 129 9.20 22.82 -0.79
N PRO A 130 8.27 23.41 -0.02
CA PRO A 130 6.85 23.10 -0.11
C PRO A 130 6.23 23.54 -1.44
N ALA A 131 6.81 24.54 -2.13
CA ALA A 131 6.27 25.08 -3.38
C ALA A 131 6.23 24.02 -4.50
N LYS A 132 7.16 23.06 -4.46
CA LYS A 132 7.21 21.92 -5.37
C LYS A 132 5.94 21.05 -5.34
N TYR A 133 5.18 21.10 -4.24
CA TYR A 133 4.03 20.24 -4.02
C TYR A 133 2.69 20.99 -4.16
N GLU A 134 2.68 22.31 -4.33
CA GLU A 134 1.46 23.14 -4.40
C GLU A 134 0.42 22.68 -5.45
N ASN A 135 0.87 22.03 -6.53
CA ASN A 135 -0.01 21.53 -7.59
C ASN A 135 -0.42 20.05 -7.40
N TRP A 136 -0.04 19.42 -6.29
CA TRP A 136 -0.46 18.07 -5.95
C TRP A 136 -1.78 18.17 -5.20
N GLY A 137 -2.82 17.49 -5.68
CA GLY A 137 -4.23 17.67 -5.32
C GLY A 137 -4.52 17.95 -3.84
N THR A 138 -5.01 16.97 -3.09
CA THR A 138 -5.29 17.18 -1.66
C THR A 138 -4.05 16.88 -0.84
N GLN A 139 -3.34 17.93 -0.41
CA GLN A 139 -2.15 17.81 0.40
C GLN A 139 -2.23 18.55 1.73
N LYS A 140 -1.47 18.06 2.72
CA LYS A 140 -1.27 18.74 4.01
C LYS A 140 0.18 18.75 4.42
N LEU A 141 0.62 19.89 4.91
CA LEU A 141 1.98 20.10 5.39
C LEU A 141 2.00 19.97 6.91
N HIS A 142 2.91 19.16 7.42
CA HIS A 142 3.11 19.02 8.86
C HIS A 142 4.59 18.75 9.16
N ALA A 143 5.23 19.63 9.94
CA ALA A 143 6.62 19.47 10.40
C ALA A 143 7.64 19.15 9.27
N GLY A 144 7.51 19.78 8.10
CA GLY A 144 8.39 19.53 6.94
C GLY A 144 8.05 18.27 6.13
N TRP A 145 6.98 17.57 6.49
CA TRP A 145 6.42 16.47 5.72
C TRP A 145 5.20 16.91 4.92
N VAL A 146 5.06 16.33 3.74
CA VAL A 146 3.89 16.44 2.87
C VAL A 146 3.10 15.15 3.00
N TYR A 147 1.86 15.25 3.44
CA TYR A 147 0.87 14.18 3.39
C TYR A 147 -0.01 14.36 2.16
N THR A 148 -0.22 13.29 1.39
CA THR A 148 -1.12 13.26 0.23
C THR A 148 -1.98 12.00 0.23
N ARG A 149 -3.22 12.15 -0.23
CA ARG A 149 -4.17 11.05 -0.52
C ARG A 149 -4.25 10.67 -2.02
N ASP A 150 -3.51 11.39 -2.84
CA ASP A 150 -3.34 11.18 -4.27
C ASP A 150 -2.02 10.47 -4.55
#